data_AF-A0A4U9CUQ9-F1
#
_entry.id   AF-A0A4U9CUQ9-F1
#
_cell.length_a   1.000
_cell.length_b   1.000
_cell.length_c   1.000
_cell.angle_alpha   90.00
_cell.angle_beta   90.00
_cell.angle_gamma   90.00
#
_symmetry.space_group_name_H-M   'P 1'
#
loop_
_entity.id
_entity.type
_entity.pdbx_description
1 polymer ?
#
loop_
_entity_poly.entity_id
_entity_poly.type
_entity_poly.pdbx_seq_one_letter_code
_entity_poly.pdbx_strand_id
1 'polypeptide(L)'
;MSQKLKIVTIGGGSSYTPELLEGFLKRYHELPVTELWLVDVAEGQEKLDIIHALCERMVEKAGVPLKVYKTLDRRAALEGADFVTTQLRVGQLKAREKDERIPLSHGYLGQETNGAGGLFKGLRTIPVILISLKMCRRSARMRG
;
A
#
# COMPACT_ATOMS: atom_id res chain seq x y z
N MET A 1 -14.63 21.28 -14.98
CA MET A 1 -13.22 20.87 -14.80
C MET A 1 -13.20 19.39 -14.47
N SER A 2 -12.26 18.59 -14.97
CA SER A 2 -12.06 17.24 -14.43
C SER A 2 -11.49 17.33 -13.02
N GLN A 3 -11.97 16.52 -12.08
CA GLN A 3 -11.36 16.48 -10.74
C GLN A 3 -10.03 15.73 -10.80
N LYS A 4 -8.99 16.32 -10.19
CA LYS A 4 -7.73 15.63 -9.93
C LYS A 4 -7.96 14.63 -8.80
N LEU A 5 -7.78 13.35 -9.07
CA LEU A 5 -7.86 12.30 -8.06
C LEU A 5 -6.45 11.87 -7.62
N LYS A 6 -6.15 12.03 -6.32
CA LYS A 6 -4.93 11.55 -5.67
C LYS A 6 -5.22 10.30 -4.85
N ILE A 7 -4.60 9.19 -5.24
CA ILE A 7 -4.67 7.90 -4.53
C ILE A 7 -3.34 7.62 -3.84
N VAL A 8 -3.39 7.22 -2.57
CA VAL A 8 -2.21 6.79 -1.79
C VAL A 8 -2.28 5.29 -1.52
N THR A 9 -1.22 4.56 -1.86
CA THR A 9 -1.11 3.10 -1.63
C THR A 9 -0.06 2.82 -0.58
N ILE A 10 -0.49 2.40 0.62
CA ILE A 10 0.40 2.06 1.73
C ILE A 10 0.77 0.56 1.64
N GLY A 11 2.07 0.27 1.56
CA GLY A 11 2.60 -0.99 1.04
C GLY A 11 2.95 -0.90 -0.45
N GLY A 12 3.51 0.23 -0.89
CA GLY A 12 3.82 0.51 -2.30
C GLY A 12 4.77 -0.49 -2.94
N GLY A 13 5.70 -1.08 -2.18
CA GLY A 13 6.64 -2.12 -2.62
C GLY A 13 6.04 -3.54 -2.70
N SER A 14 4.71 -3.67 -2.78
CA SER A 14 4.02 -4.94 -2.99
C SER A 14 4.19 -5.44 -4.43
N SER A 15 4.34 -6.76 -4.60
CA SER A 15 4.29 -7.42 -5.91
C SER A 15 2.95 -7.25 -6.64
N TYR A 16 1.89 -6.84 -5.93
CA TYR A 16 0.54 -6.61 -6.46
C TYR A 16 0.29 -5.15 -6.88
N THR A 17 1.19 -4.20 -6.60
CA THR A 17 1.05 -2.81 -7.05
C THR A 17 0.93 -2.66 -8.58
N PRO A 18 1.63 -3.44 -9.42
CA PRO A 18 1.43 -3.40 -10.88
C PRO A 18 0.01 -3.79 -11.29
N GLU A 19 -0.61 -4.79 -10.64
CA GLU A 19 -1.99 -5.22 -10.90
C GLU A 19 -2.99 -4.12 -10.50
N LEU A 20 -2.79 -3.49 -9.33
CA LEU A 20 -3.59 -2.35 -8.88
C LEU A 20 -3.52 -1.17 -9.89
N LEU A 21 -2.32 -0.83 -10.35
CA LEU A 21 -2.12 0.20 -11.38
C LEU A 21 -2.76 -0.20 -12.71
N GLU A 22 -2.59 -1.43 -13.18
CA GLU A 22 -3.23 -1.91 -14.41
C GLU A 22 -4.76 -1.81 -14.31
N GLY A 23 -5.32 -2.08 -13.13
CA GLY A 23 -6.73 -1.87 -12.82
C GLY A 23 -7.21 -0.42 -12.97
N PHE A 24 -6.39 0.55 -12.55
CA PHE A 24 -6.65 1.99 -12.76
C PHE A 24 -6.48 2.39 -14.24
N LEU A 25 -5.42 1.94 -14.90
CA LEU A 25 -5.16 2.26 -16.32
C LEU A 25 -6.29 1.75 -17.24
N LYS A 26 -6.77 0.52 -17.02
CA LYS A 26 -7.92 -0.06 -17.73
C LYS A 26 -9.22 0.73 -17.54
N ARG A 27 -9.37 1.47 -16.44
CA ARG A 27 -10.58 2.21 -16.06
C ARG A 27 -10.37 3.73 -16.00
N TYR A 28 -9.33 4.26 -16.63
CA TYR A 28 -8.96 5.66 -16.54
C TYR A 28 -10.08 6.63 -16.96
N HIS A 29 -10.98 6.18 -17.85
CA HIS A 29 -12.14 6.94 -18.30
C HIS A 29 -13.30 7.00 -17.28
N GLU A 30 -13.40 6.02 -16.38
CA GLU A 30 -14.32 6.01 -15.23
C GLU A 30 -13.71 6.70 -14.00
N LEU A 31 -12.40 6.49 -13.80
CA LEU A 31 -11.63 6.93 -12.63
C LEU A 31 -10.33 7.61 -13.10
N PRO A 32 -10.36 8.92 -13.40
CA PRO A 32 -9.20 9.66 -13.91
C PRO A 32 -8.18 9.98 -12.81
N VAL A 33 -7.43 8.97 -12.38
CA VAL A 33 -6.38 9.09 -11.35
C VAL A 33 -5.21 9.91 -11.87
N THR A 34 -5.09 11.15 -11.40
CA THR A 34 -3.97 12.04 -11.79
C THR A 34 -2.70 11.77 -10.99
N GLU A 35 -2.80 11.26 -9.76
CA GLU A 35 -1.65 10.97 -8.91
C GLU A 35 -1.80 9.63 -8.17
N LEU A 36 -0.80 8.76 -8.28
CA LEU A 36 -0.64 7.55 -7.49
C LEU A 36 0.61 7.65 -6.61
N TRP A 37 0.43 7.70 -5.30
CA TRP A 37 1.51 7.80 -4.32
C TRP A 37 1.78 6.45 -3.66
N LEU A 38 2.92 5.85 -3.98
CA LEU A 38 3.39 4.59 -3.42
C LEU A 38 4.18 4.86 -2.12
N VAL A 39 3.70 4.30 -1.00
CA VAL A 39 4.26 4.54 0.33
C VAL A 39 4.72 3.23 0.95
N ASP A 40 5.97 3.15 1.40
CA ASP A 40 6.48 1.98 2.12
C ASP A 40 7.32 2.39 3.34
N VAL A 41 8.03 1.43 3.94
CA VAL A 41 8.99 1.64 5.04
C VAL A 41 10.43 1.45 4.57
N ALA A 42 11.42 1.88 5.35
CA ALA A 42 12.83 1.81 4.97
C ALA A 42 13.28 0.37 4.64
N GLU A 43 12.76 -0.62 5.37
CA GLU A 43 12.99 -2.06 5.15
C GLU A 43 12.28 -2.62 3.91
N GLY A 44 11.48 -1.79 3.22
CA GLY A 44 10.82 -2.07 1.96
C GLY A 44 11.32 -1.23 0.78
N GLN A 45 12.25 -0.29 1.01
CA GLN A 45 12.70 0.70 0.02
C GLN A 45 13.14 0.09 -1.31
N GLU A 46 13.98 -0.95 -1.29
CA GLU A 46 14.45 -1.65 -2.50
C GLU A 46 13.28 -2.17 -3.37
N LYS A 47 12.25 -2.73 -2.74
CA LYS A 47 11.05 -3.20 -3.45
C LYS A 47 10.22 -2.04 -3.97
N LEU A 48 10.08 -0.97 -3.18
CA LEU A 48 9.40 0.26 -3.59
C LEU A 48 10.08 0.87 -4.83
N ASP A 49 11.41 0.85 -4.92
CA ASP A 49 12.16 1.33 -6.08
C ASP A 49 11.93 0.48 -7.34
N ILE A 50 12.03 -0.86 -7.21
CA ILE A 50 11.80 -1.80 -8.32
C ILE A 50 10.37 -1.67 -8.85
N ILE A 51 9.38 -1.62 -7.94
CA ILE A 51 7.96 -1.53 -8.28
C ILE A 51 7.60 -0.17 -8.87
N HIS A 52 8.13 0.92 -8.31
CA HIS A 52 7.91 2.28 -8.84
C HIS A 52 8.42 2.41 -10.28
N ALA A 53 9.64 1.93 -10.57
CA ALA A 53 10.20 1.96 -11.92
C ALA A 53 9.41 1.10 -12.93
N LEU A 54 8.75 0.02 -12.49
CA LEU A 54 7.81 -0.74 -13.33
C LEU A 54 6.51 0.05 -13.55
N CYS A 55 5.96 0.65 -12.51
CA CYS A 55 4.75 1.47 -12.58
C CYS A 55 4.90 2.68 -13.51
N GLU A 56 6.05 3.36 -13.51
CA GLU A 56 6.34 4.47 -14.43
C GLU A 56 6.26 4.02 -15.90
N ARG A 57 6.94 2.93 -16.26
CA ARG A 57 6.89 2.36 -17.62
C ARG A 57 5.48 1.89 -18.03
N MET A 58 4.66 1.44 -17.07
CA MET A 58 3.26 1.06 -17.34
C MET A 58 2.39 2.28 -17.66
N VAL A 59 2.59 3.41 -16.97
CA VAL A 59 1.88 4.67 -17.25
C VAL A 59 2.32 5.26 -18.58
N GLU A 60 3.63 5.31 -18.83
CA GLU A 60 4.21 5.77 -20.10
C GLU A 60 3.63 5.00 -21.29
N LYS A 61 3.64 3.66 -21.22
CA LYS A 61 3.05 2.78 -22.25
C LYS A 61 1.53 2.99 -22.42
N ALA A 62 0.81 3.41 -21.38
CA ALA A 62 -0.62 3.64 -21.43
C ALA A 62 -0.99 5.04 -21.98
N GLY A 63 -0.06 5.99 -22.02
CA GLY A 63 -0.28 7.33 -22.58
C GLY A 63 -1.26 8.21 -21.81
N VAL A 64 -1.61 7.87 -20.56
CA VAL A 64 -2.54 8.64 -19.72
C VAL A 64 -1.81 9.64 -18.81
N PRO A 65 -2.40 10.81 -18.49
CA PRO A 65 -1.76 11.84 -17.66
C PRO A 65 -1.84 11.54 -16.15
N LEU A 66 -1.49 10.30 -15.76
CA LEU A 66 -1.26 9.87 -14.39
C LEU A 66 0.22 10.14 -14.01
N LYS A 67 0.51 10.47 -12.75
CA LYS A 67 1.89 10.48 -12.22
C LYS A 67 2.04 9.51 -11.05
N VAL A 68 3.13 8.73 -11.07
CA VAL A 68 3.48 7.82 -9.98
C VAL A 68 4.59 8.44 -9.14
N TYR A 69 4.35 8.57 -7.83
CA TYR A 69 5.33 9.04 -6.86
C TYR A 69 5.68 7.91 -5.89
N LYS A 70 6.89 7.94 -5.31
CA LYS A 70 7.29 7.06 -4.19
C LYS A 70 7.79 7.90 -3.02
N THR A 71 7.52 7.46 -1.79
CA THR A 71 8.07 8.08 -0.58
C THR A 71 8.04 7.14 0.63
N LEU A 72 8.93 7.38 1.59
CA LEU A 72 8.86 6.81 2.94
C LEU A 72 8.07 7.70 3.91
N ASP A 73 7.90 9.00 3.60
CA ASP A 73 7.02 9.86 4.40
C ASP A 73 5.55 9.70 4.02
N ARG A 74 4.89 8.79 4.75
CA ARG A 74 3.43 8.62 4.74
C ARG A 74 2.67 9.92 5.03
N ARG A 75 3.23 10.91 5.75
CA ARG A 75 2.52 12.16 6.05
C ARG A 75 2.35 13.01 4.79
N ALA A 76 3.45 13.33 4.09
CA ALA A 76 3.40 14.07 2.83
C ALA A 76 2.54 13.36 1.76
N ALA A 77 2.57 12.02 1.72
CA ALA A 77 1.70 11.27 0.82
C ALA A 77 0.20 11.45 1.15
N LEU A 78 -0.19 11.35 2.43
CA LEU A 78 -1.59 11.44 2.87
C LEU A 78 -2.15 12.88 2.88
N GLU A 79 -1.31 13.90 2.72
CA GLU A 79 -1.77 15.27 2.54
C GLU A 79 -2.47 15.44 1.18
N GLY A 80 -3.69 15.96 1.19
CA GLY A 80 -4.48 16.16 -0.02
C GLY A 80 -4.93 14.88 -0.74
N ALA A 81 -4.84 13.71 -0.12
CA ALA A 81 -5.31 12.45 -0.69
C ALA A 81 -6.85 12.32 -0.70
N ASP A 82 -7.40 11.73 -1.75
CA ASP A 82 -8.84 11.46 -1.90
C ASP A 82 -9.18 10.02 -1.53
N PHE A 83 -8.33 9.07 -1.94
CA PHE A 83 -8.44 7.65 -1.59
C PHE A 83 -7.14 7.12 -1.00
N VAL A 84 -7.26 6.16 -0.07
CA VAL A 84 -6.12 5.49 0.56
C VAL A 84 -6.36 3.99 0.54
N THR A 85 -5.46 3.23 -0.10
CA THR A 85 -5.47 1.77 -0.12
C THR A 85 -4.37 1.25 0.83
N THR A 86 -4.54 0.03 1.35
CA THR A 86 -3.56 -0.60 2.23
C THR A 86 -3.33 -2.05 1.84
N GLN A 87 -2.11 -2.35 1.39
CA GLN A 87 -1.64 -3.67 0.96
C GLN A 87 -0.31 -4.05 1.64
N LEU A 88 -0.08 -3.46 2.83
CA LEU A 88 1.14 -3.56 3.62
C LEU A 88 1.26 -4.89 4.39
N ARG A 89 2.51 -5.30 4.68
CA ARG A 89 2.83 -6.51 5.47
C ARG A 89 3.78 -6.16 6.62
N VAL A 90 3.24 -5.95 7.82
CA VAL A 90 4.06 -5.56 8.99
C VAL A 90 4.98 -6.71 9.41
N GLY A 91 6.29 -6.46 9.37
CA GLY A 91 7.35 -7.44 9.57
C GLY A 91 7.76 -8.22 8.29
N GLN A 92 7.26 -7.82 7.12
CA GLN A 92 7.59 -8.41 5.81
C GLN A 92 7.36 -9.94 5.77
N LEU A 93 7.98 -10.66 4.83
CA LEU A 93 7.87 -12.13 4.76
C LEU A 93 8.53 -12.83 5.96
N LYS A 94 9.59 -12.25 6.55
CA LYS A 94 10.29 -12.81 7.74
C LYS A 94 9.38 -12.93 8.97
N ALA A 95 8.34 -12.10 9.10
CA ALA A 95 7.35 -12.25 10.14
C ALA A 95 6.27 -13.29 9.79
N ARG A 96 5.82 -13.36 8.52
CA ARG A 96 4.92 -14.42 8.06
C ARG A 96 5.54 -15.81 8.25
N GLU A 97 6.83 -15.95 7.95
CA GLU A 97 7.55 -17.21 8.21
C GLU A 97 7.45 -17.64 9.68
N LYS A 98 7.49 -16.70 10.63
CA LYS A 98 7.30 -17.01 12.07
C LYS A 98 5.84 -17.33 12.39
N ASP A 99 4.89 -16.59 11.81
CA ASP A 99 3.45 -16.85 11.93
C ASP A 99 3.07 -18.27 11.47
N GLU A 100 3.81 -18.83 10.50
CA GLU A 100 3.58 -20.17 9.94
C GLU A 100 4.44 -21.25 10.62
N ARG A 101 5.73 -21.01 10.88
CA ARG A 101 6.63 -22.05 11.43
C ARG A 101 6.49 -22.27 12.93
N ILE A 102 6.16 -21.25 13.73
CA ILE A 102 6.05 -21.41 15.20
C ILE A 102 4.84 -22.28 15.59
N PRO A 103 3.61 -22.05 15.12
CA PRO A 103 2.47 -22.92 15.46
C PRO A 103 2.69 -24.36 14.98
N LEU A 104 3.29 -24.52 13.79
CA LEU A 104 3.62 -25.81 13.21
C LEU A 104 4.61 -26.61 14.08
N SER A 105 5.63 -25.95 14.67
CA SER A 105 6.55 -26.60 15.62
C SER A 105 5.90 -27.03 16.95
N HIS A 106 4.67 -26.61 17.22
CA HIS A 106 3.86 -27.04 18.35
C HIS A 106 2.68 -27.94 17.94
N GLY A 107 2.63 -28.43 16.70
CA GLY A 107 1.58 -29.32 16.19
C GLY A 107 0.26 -28.61 15.80
N TYR A 108 0.24 -27.28 15.76
CA TYR A 108 -0.92 -26.48 15.36
C TYR A 108 -0.81 -25.98 13.91
N LEU A 109 -1.94 -25.57 13.32
CA LEU A 109 -1.95 -24.94 12.00
C LEU A 109 -1.17 -23.62 12.00
N GLY A 110 -0.07 -23.60 11.26
CA GLY A 110 0.65 -22.38 10.87
C GLY A 110 0.09 -21.82 9.56
N GLN A 111 -0.61 -20.69 9.62
CA GLN A 111 -1.20 -20.06 8.44
C GLN A 111 -1.35 -18.54 8.66
N GLU A 112 -1.21 -17.74 7.59
CA GLU A 112 -1.10 -16.27 7.65
C GLU A 112 -2.29 -15.52 8.32
N THR A 113 -3.52 -16.03 8.20
CA THR A 113 -4.77 -15.32 8.56
C THR A 113 -5.59 -16.03 9.64
N ASN A 114 -5.24 -17.26 10.00
CA ASN A 114 -6.02 -18.13 10.87
C ASN A 114 -5.13 -18.67 12.02
N GLY A 115 -5.77 -19.10 13.12
CA GLY A 115 -5.05 -19.58 14.30
C GLY A 115 -4.09 -18.55 14.89
N ALA A 116 -3.00 -19.02 15.50
CA ALA A 116 -2.00 -18.16 16.12
C ALA A 116 -1.27 -17.25 15.12
N GLY A 117 -0.99 -17.73 13.90
CA GLY A 117 -0.36 -16.91 12.86
C GLY A 117 -1.23 -15.71 12.46
N GLY A 118 -2.53 -15.95 12.23
CA GLY A 118 -3.53 -14.90 12.03
C GLY A 118 -3.61 -13.88 13.17
N LEU A 119 -3.59 -14.34 14.41
CA LEU A 119 -3.58 -13.47 15.60
C LEU A 119 -2.34 -12.57 15.62
N PHE A 120 -1.13 -13.12 15.45
CA PHE A 120 0.10 -12.34 15.47
C PHE A 120 0.21 -11.38 14.27
N LYS A 121 -0.24 -11.76 13.07
CA LYS A 121 -0.41 -10.83 11.94
C LYS A 121 -1.35 -9.67 12.31
N GLY A 122 -2.50 -9.98 12.92
CA GLY A 122 -3.48 -8.99 13.39
C GLY A 122 -2.87 -7.99 14.38
N LEU A 123 -2.23 -8.49 15.44
CA LEU A 123 -1.58 -7.69 16.48
C LEU A 123 -0.51 -6.74 15.93
N ARG A 124 0.26 -7.16 14.90
CA ARG A 124 1.24 -6.29 14.23
C ARG A 124 0.58 -5.27 13.28
N THR A 125 -0.52 -5.63 12.63
CA THR A 125 -1.12 -4.83 11.54
C THR A 125 -2.07 -3.75 12.07
N ILE A 126 -2.92 -4.07 13.05
CA ILE A 126 -3.95 -3.16 13.58
C ILE A 126 -3.38 -1.82 14.06
N PRO A 127 -2.25 -1.76 14.82
CA PRO A 127 -1.66 -0.47 15.24
C PRO A 127 -1.26 0.41 14.06
N VAL A 128 -0.70 -0.16 13.00
CA VAL A 128 -0.26 0.58 11.81
C VAL A 128 -1.44 1.17 11.04
N ILE A 129 -2.55 0.41 10.92
CA ILE A 129 -3.81 0.87 10.33
C ILE A 129 -4.43 1.99 11.17
N LEU A 130 -4.48 1.86 12.50
CA LEU A 130 -4.98 2.90 13.41
C LEU A 130 -4.15 4.20 13.33
N ILE A 131 -2.83 4.11 13.13
CA ILE A 131 -1.97 5.28 12.88
C ILE A 131 -2.30 5.93 11.53
N SER A 132 -2.44 5.15 10.45
CA SER A 132 -2.87 5.68 9.15
C SER A 132 -4.23 6.38 9.24
N LEU A 133 -5.23 5.77 9.87
CA LEU A 133 -6.56 6.36 10.05
C LEU A 133 -6.52 7.67 10.86
N LYS A 134 -5.67 7.76 11.89
CA LYS A 134 -5.42 9.01 12.65
C LYS A 134 -4.75 10.09 11.77
N MET A 135 -3.88 9.72 10.83
CA MET A 135 -3.29 10.65 9.86
C MET A 135 -4.34 11.13 8.84
N CYS A 136 -5.12 10.23 8.23
CA CYS A 136 -6.18 10.60 7.28
C CYS A 136 -7.21 11.54 7.91
N ARG A 137 -7.66 11.26 9.15
CA ARG A 137 -8.59 12.13 9.89
C ARG A 137 -8.02 13.52 10.19
N ARG A 138 -6.70 13.67 10.29
CA ARG A 138 -6.05 14.99 10.44
C ARG A 138 -5.94 15.71 9.08
N SER A 139 -5.56 15.01 8.02
CA SER A 139 -5.51 15.55 6.65
C SER A 139 -6.88 16.08 6.20
N ALA A 140 -7.95 15.28 6.36
CA ALA A 140 -9.31 15.68 5.98
C ALA A 140 -9.83 16.89 6.78
N ARG A 141 -9.44 17.05 8.05
CA ARG A 141 -9.79 18.22 8.89
C ARG A 141 -9.05 19.52 8.51
N MET A 142 -8.19 19.49 7.51
CA MET A 142 -7.55 20.69 6.94
C MET A 142 -8.04 20.98 5.51
N ARG A 143 -9.03 20.22 5.00
CA ARG A 143 -9.70 20.41 3.68
C ARG A 143 -11.03 21.20 3.78
N GLY A 144 -11.44 21.64 4.98
CA GLY A 144 -12.67 22.38 5.24
C GLY A 144 -12.62 23.09 6.58
#